data_AF-A0A221NVT2-F1
#
_entry.id   AF-A0A221NVT2-F1
#
_cell.length_a   1.000
_cell.length_b   1.000
_cell.length_c   1.000
_cell.angle_alpha   90.00
_cell.angle_beta   90.00
_cell.angle_gamma   90.00
#
_symmetry.space_group_name_H-M   'P 1'
#
loop_
_entity.id
_entity.type
_entity.pdbx_description
1 polymer ?
#
loop_
_entity_poly.entity_id
_entity_poly.type
_entity_poly.pdbx_seq_one_letter_code
_entity_poly.pdbx_strand_id
1 'polypeptide(L)'
;MRLRLPAERPTEPPTGYKIAHLMLSQDGIRAGFAGVSLGGALPYGVLDNACCLYGRRHRPPARLCDCGFYCVHDRTAAAALLCTAEHRMAALLQVSVLGAYIRFERGFRYARQRVRAATVGPCTCGGSAVALADAGWGRPGWRALVPVCTRCGHGPTSVPLAGFARLAGEGLQVVAGGGGTGPAPTAQPAAGAEPGVPELAAEAALLQARLDWFQTQLTRLGERGGGEGEDG
;
A
#
# COMPACT_ATOMS: atom_id res chain seq x y z
N MET A 1 -14.77 -23.62 -24.01
CA MET A 1 -15.30 -22.31 -24.46
C MET A 1 -14.42 -21.20 -23.88
N ARG A 2 -13.64 -20.45 -24.69
CA ARG A 2 -12.86 -19.32 -24.17
C ARG A 2 -13.78 -18.09 -24.06
N LEU A 3 -14.32 -17.85 -22.87
CA LEU A 3 -15.08 -16.63 -22.56
C LEU A 3 -14.20 -15.40 -22.80
N ARG A 4 -14.40 -14.73 -23.95
CA ARG A 4 -13.85 -13.41 -24.21
C ARG A 4 -14.72 -12.41 -23.45
N LEU A 5 -14.14 -11.83 -22.40
CA LEU A 5 -14.72 -10.65 -21.76
C LEU A 5 -14.83 -9.52 -22.80
N PRO A 6 -15.83 -8.63 -22.69
CA PRO A 6 -15.89 -7.40 -23.47
C PRO A 6 -14.57 -6.63 -23.36
N ALA A 7 -14.12 -6.07 -24.48
CA ALA A 7 -12.94 -5.22 -24.52
C ALA A 7 -13.37 -3.76 -24.60
N GLU A 8 -12.91 -2.95 -23.65
CA GLU A 8 -13.08 -1.50 -23.67
C GLU A 8 -11.74 -0.81 -23.95
N ARG A 9 -11.81 0.33 -24.66
CA ARG A 9 -10.67 1.19 -24.97
C ARG A 9 -11.12 2.65 -24.81
N PRO A 10 -11.21 3.14 -23.55
CA PRO A 10 -11.64 4.50 -23.31
C PRO A 10 -10.63 5.50 -23.91
N THR A 11 -11.13 6.65 -24.35
CA THR A 11 -10.31 7.75 -24.90
C THR A 11 -9.40 8.37 -23.84
N GLU A 12 -9.87 8.38 -22.60
CA GLU A 12 -9.11 8.84 -21.44
C GLU A 12 -8.86 7.68 -20.46
N PRO A 13 -7.71 7.67 -19.76
CA PRO A 13 -7.46 6.72 -18.69
C PRO A 13 -8.55 6.77 -17.60
N PRO A 14 -9.14 5.63 -17.20
CA PRO A 14 -10.05 5.61 -16.07
C PRO A 14 -9.39 6.16 -14.81
N THR A 15 -10.17 6.83 -13.96
CA THR A 15 -9.74 7.25 -12.64
C THR A 15 -10.18 6.24 -11.60
N GLY A 16 -9.32 5.95 -10.63
CA GLY A 16 -9.68 5.17 -9.46
C GLY A 16 -9.04 5.69 -8.18
N TYR A 17 -9.39 5.06 -7.07
CA TYR A 17 -8.95 5.45 -5.73
C TYR A 17 -8.44 4.25 -4.95
N LYS A 18 -7.41 4.47 -4.13
CA LYS A 18 -6.85 3.42 -3.25
C LYS A 18 -6.15 4.06 -2.06
N ILE A 19 -5.77 3.26 -1.07
CA ILE A 19 -4.93 3.72 0.04
C ILE A 19 -3.53 3.13 -0.05
N ALA A 20 -2.53 3.87 0.43
CA ALA A 20 -1.15 3.44 0.45
C ALA A 20 -0.35 4.15 1.54
N HIS A 21 0.67 3.49 2.06
CA HIS A 21 1.65 4.13 2.94
C HIS A 21 2.59 5.02 2.14
N LEU A 22 2.94 6.18 2.68
CA LEU A 22 3.93 7.07 2.09
C LEU A 22 5.32 6.57 2.45
N MET A 23 6.21 6.45 1.47
CA MET A 23 7.54 5.88 1.64
C MET A 23 8.61 6.88 1.22
N LEU A 24 9.72 6.90 1.94
CA LEU A 24 10.90 7.70 1.63
C LEU A 24 12.13 6.80 1.63
N SER A 25 12.94 6.89 0.59
CA SER A 25 14.17 6.11 0.49
C SER A 25 15.14 6.48 1.62
N GLN A 26 15.99 5.54 2.00
CA GLN A 26 16.95 5.72 3.08
C GLN A 26 17.88 6.92 2.83
N ASP A 27 18.34 7.08 1.59
CA ASP A 27 19.15 8.21 1.11
C ASP A 27 18.36 9.54 0.98
N GLY A 28 17.04 9.52 1.17
CA GLY A 28 16.17 10.69 1.18
C GLY A 28 15.91 11.33 -0.18
N ILE A 29 16.41 10.73 -1.28
CA ILE A 29 16.30 11.33 -2.62
C ILE A 29 15.08 10.84 -3.42
N ARG A 30 14.36 9.82 -2.94
CA ARG A 30 13.19 9.26 -3.63
C ARG A 30 12.01 9.12 -2.67
N ALA A 31 10.84 9.51 -3.14
CA ALA A 31 9.59 9.25 -2.45
C ALA A 31 8.67 8.37 -3.31
N GLY A 32 7.81 7.60 -2.64
CA GLY A 32 6.93 6.65 -3.30
C GLY A 32 5.89 6.11 -2.33
N PHE A 33 5.34 4.95 -2.66
CA PHE A 33 4.24 4.37 -1.90
C PHE A 33 4.42 2.87 -1.70
N ALA A 34 3.80 2.33 -0.65
CA ALA A 34 3.63 0.89 -0.47
C ALA A 34 2.14 0.59 -0.32
N GLY A 35 1.66 -0.47 -0.96
CA GLY A 35 0.27 -0.92 -0.81
C GLY A 35 -0.02 -1.37 0.63
N VAL A 36 -1.29 -1.39 1.01
CA VAL A 36 -1.74 -1.87 2.34
C VAL A 36 -2.07 -3.36 2.39
N SER A 37 -2.04 -4.04 1.24
CA SER A 37 -2.36 -5.47 1.09
C SER A 37 -1.13 -6.28 0.65
N LEU A 38 -1.32 -7.43 -0.03
CA LEU A 38 -0.26 -8.25 -0.64
C LEU A 38 0.77 -7.42 -1.43
N GLY A 39 0.33 -6.33 -2.09
CA GLY A 39 1.17 -5.35 -2.79
C GLY A 39 2.16 -4.55 -1.94
N GLY A 40 2.07 -4.63 -0.62
CA GLY A 40 2.81 -3.80 0.33
C GLY A 40 4.26 -4.20 0.57
N ALA A 41 4.73 -5.30 -0.03
CA ALA A 41 6.11 -5.76 0.13
C ALA A 41 7.14 -4.89 -0.63
N LEU A 42 6.75 -4.33 -1.78
CA LEU A 42 7.64 -3.56 -2.65
C LEU A 42 7.14 -2.13 -2.81
N PRO A 43 7.92 -1.13 -2.37
CA PRO A 43 7.64 0.27 -2.66
C PRO A 43 7.64 0.54 -4.17
N TYR A 44 6.73 1.39 -4.62
CA TYR A 44 6.54 1.77 -6.03
C TYR A 44 6.48 3.29 -6.19
N GLY A 45 6.80 3.76 -7.39
CA GLY A 45 6.79 5.18 -7.74
C GLY A 45 5.40 5.75 -8.07
N VAL A 46 5.34 7.07 -8.31
CA VAL A 46 4.12 7.74 -8.78
C VAL A 46 3.64 7.16 -10.11
N LEU A 47 4.56 7.01 -11.07
CA LEU A 47 4.36 6.37 -12.35
C LEU A 47 5.11 5.04 -12.36
N ASP A 48 4.40 3.93 -12.36
CA ASP A 48 5.05 2.62 -12.21
C ASP A 48 4.26 1.50 -12.88
N ASN A 49 4.96 0.40 -13.17
CA ASN A 49 4.40 -0.83 -13.73
C ASN A 49 4.24 -1.89 -12.63
N ALA A 50 3.14 -2.62 -12.70
CA ALA A 50 2.93 -3.75 -11.82
C ALA A 50 3.88 -4.88 -12.19
N CYS A 51 4.35 -5.60 -11.17
CA CYS A 51 5.12 -6.82 -11.30
C CYS A 51 4.38 -8.00 -10.64
N CYS A 52 4.78 -9.23 -10.97
CA CYS A 52 4.28 -10.41 -10.27
C CYS A 52 5.11 -10.62 -9.00
N LEU A 53 4.48 -10.49 -7.83
CA LEU A 53 5.16 -10.68 -6.55
C LEU A 53 5.59 -12.14 -6.31
N TYR A 54 4.96 -13.09 -6.99
CA TYR A 54 5.37 -14.49 -6.98
C TYR A 54 6.55 -14.79 -7.91
N GLY A 55 7.12 -13.79 -8.58
CA GLY A 55 8.24 -13.97 -9.52
C GLY A 55 7.88 -14.76 -10.79
N ARG A 56 6.59 -14.99 -11.06
CA ARG A 56 6.14 -15.74 -12.23
C ARG A 56 6.32 -14.93 -13.51
N ARG A 57 6.66 -15.63 -14.59
CA ARG A 57 6.84 -15.05 -15.92
C ARG A 57 5.50 -14.87 -16.62
N HIS A 58 4.85 -13.73 -16.42
CA HIS A 58 3.68 -13.30 -17.18
C HIS A 58 3.54 -11.79 -17.12
N ARG A 59 2.80 -11.21 -18.06
CA ARG A 59 2.48 -9.78 -18.06
C ARG A 59 1.32 -9.47 -17.10
N PRO A 60 1.50 -8.57 -16.12
CA PRO A 60 0.39 -8.10 -15.30
C PRO A 60 -0.57 -7.21 -16.10
N PRO A 61 -1.88 -7.23 -15.79
CA PRO A 61 -2.55 -8.18 -14.91
C PRO A 61 -2.87 -9.50 -15.63
N ALA A 62 -2.41 -10.63 -15.09
CA ALA A 62 -2.79 -11.95 -15.58
C ALA A 62 -4.10 -12.41 -14.92
N ARG A 63 -5.05 -12.96 -15.67
CA ARG A 63 -6.39 -13.31 -15.16
C ARG A 63 -6.35 -14.25 -13.94
N LEU A 64 -5.51 -15.28 -14.00
CA LEU A 64 -5.37 -16.33 -12.99
C LEU A 64 -4.24 -16.04 -11.99
N CYS A 65 -3.80 -14.80 -11.90
CA CYS A 65 -2.86 -14.32 -10.88
C CYS A 65 -3.49 -13.12 -10.19
N ASP A 66 -3.04 -12.82 -8.98
CA ASP A 66 -3.35 -11.60 -8.25
C ASP A 66 -2.45 -10.41 -8.64
N CYS A 67 -1.56 -10.57 -9.63
CA CYS A 67 -0.64 -9.50 -10.05
C CYS A 67 -1.38 -8.30 -10.67
N GLY A 68 -0.83 -7.12 -10.45
CA GLY A 68 -1.44 -5.86 -10.86
C GLY A 68 -1.54 -4.90 -9.68
N PHE A 69 -1.69 -3.62 -10.00
CA PHE A 69 -2.19 -2.67 -9.03
C PHE A 69 -3.71 -2.78 -8.93
N TYR A 70 -4.27 -2.38 -7.79
CA TYR A 70 -5.70 -2.36 -7.53
C TYR A 70 -6.16 -0.96 -7.13
N CYS A 71 -7.35 -0.58 -7.58
CA CYS A 71 -8.06 0.59 -7.08
C CYS A 71 -9.57 0.35 -7.18
N VAL A 72 -10.35 1.02 -6.33
CA VAL A 72 -11.80 1.07 -6.43
C VAL A 72 -12.23 2.24 -7.31
N HIS A 73 -13.47 2.19 -7.82
CA HIS A 73 -14.04 3.27 -8.62
C HIS A 73 -14.37 4.50 -7.77
N ASP A 74 -14.87 4.27 -6.57
CA ASP A 74 -15.44 5.30 -5.70
C ASP A 74 -14.43 5.80 -4.65
N ARG A 75 -14.38 7.13 -4.50
CA ARG A 75 -13.47 7.79 -3.55
C ARG A 75 -13.86 7.48 -2.11
N THR A 76 -15.15 7.49 -1.80
CA THR A 76 -15.66 7.27 -0.44
C THR A 76 -15.37 5.84 0.02
N ALA A 77 -15.52 4.86 -0.86
CA ALA A 77 -15.19 3.46 -0.61
C ALA A 77 -13.68 3.28 -0.31
N ALA A 78 -12.79 3.99 -1.03
CA ALA A 78 -11.37 3.98 -0.70
C ALA A 78 -11.08 4.67 0.63
N ALA A 79 -11.73 5.81 0.90
CA ALA A 79 -11.55 6.57 2.14
C ALA A 79 -12.03 5.80 3.38
N ALA A 80 -13.10 5.01 3.26
CA ALA A 80 -13.62 4.17 4.34
C ALA A 80 -12.59 3.14 4.84
N LEU A 81 -11.64 2.73 3.99
CA LEU A 81 -10.54 1.85 4.41
C LEU A 81 -9.61 2.52 5.42
N LEU A 82 -9.55 3.85 5.48
CA LEU A 82 -8.74 4.59 6.47
C LEU A 82 -9.34 4.55 7.88
N CYS A 83 -10.58 4.05 8.05
CA CYS A 83 -11.19 3.92 9.36
C CYS A 83 -10.58 2.78 10.18
N THR A 84 -9.98 1.77 9.54
CA THR A 84 -9.32 0.68 10.26
C THR A 84 -8.03 1.18 10.92
N ALA A 85 -7.74 0.70 12.13
CA ALA A 85 -6.59 1.17 12.91
C ALA A 85 -5.28 1.01 12.13
N GLU A 86 -5.13 -0.13 11.45
CA GLU A 86 -3.96 -0.48 10.63
C GLU A 86 -3.70 0.47 9.45
N HIS A 87 -4.75 1.14 8.95
CA HIS A 87 -4.67 1.95 7.74
C HIS A 87 -4.89 3.43 8.00
N ARG A 88 -5.15 3.83 9.25
CA ARG A 88 -5.48 5.20 9.62
C ARG A 88 -4.43 6.22 9.17
N MET A 89 -3.16 5.82 9.14
CA MET A 89 -2.04 6.66 8.72
C MET A 89 -1.67 6.54 7.24
N ALA A 90 -2.38 5.73 6.46
CA ALA A 90 -2.20 5.66 5.02
C ALA A 90 -2.74 6.93 4.33
N ALA A 91 -2.24 7.21 3.13
CA ALA A 91 -2.78 8.26 2.27
C ALA A 91 -3.89 7.70 1.37
N LEU A 92 -4.93 8.49 1.14
CA LEU A 92 -5.87 8.27 0.05
C LEU A 92 -5.26 8.77 -1.26
N LEU A 93 -5.13 7.87 -2.23
CA LEU A 93 -4.57 8.14 -3.55
C LEU A 93 -5.67 8.22 -4.59
N GLN A 94 -5.58 9.22 -5.45
CA GLN A 94 -6.27 9.26 -6.74
C GLN A 94 -5.30 8.82 -7.84
N VAL A 95 -5.70 7.85 -8.65
CA VAL A 95 -4.85 7.23 -9.66
C VAL A 95 -5.49 7.27 -11.05
N SER A 96 -4.66 7.50 -12.07
CA SER A 96 -5.00 7.19 -13.46
C SER A 96 -4.61 5.74 -13.75
N VAL A 97 -5.59 4.96 -14.21
CA VAL A 97 -5.43 3.56 -14.61
C VAL A 97 -4.84 3.50 -16.01
N LEU A 98 -3.60 3.03 -16.13
CA LEU A 98 -2.84 3.01 -17.38
C LEU A 98 -2.53 1.57 -17.82
N GLY A 99 -2.27 1.41 -19.12
CA GLY A 99 -1.94 0.12 -19.72
C GLY A 99 -3.13 -0.85 -19.72
N ALA A 100 -2.83 -2.15 -19.77
CA ALA A 100 -3.87 -3.18 -19.75
C ALA A 100 -4.51 -3.24 -18.36
N TYR A 101 -5.83 -3.41 -18.32
CA TYR A 101 -6.56 -3.56 -17.08
C TYR A 101 -7.71 -4.56 -17.21
N ILE A 102 -8.18 -5.03 -16.06
CA ILE A 102 -9.39 -5.81 -15.89
C ILE A 102 -10.31 -4.97 -15.01
N ARG A 103 -11.49 -4.65 -15.53
CA ARG A 103 -12.54 -3.98 -14.77
C ARG A 103 -13.37 -5.01 -14.02
N PHE A 104 -13.54 -4.75 -12.73
CA PHE A 104 -14.48 -5.44 -11.86
C PHE A 104 -15.60 -4.47 -11.50
N GLU A 105 -16.66 -5.02 -10.92
CA GLU A 105 -17.80 -4.23 -10.43
C GLU A 105 -17.35 -3.10 -9.49
N ARG A 106 -16.45 -3.39 -8.55
CA ARG A 106 -16.01 -2.44 -7.53
C ARG A 106 -14.74 -1.67 -7.86
N GLY A 107 -14.04 -2.01 -8.94
CA GLY A 107 -12.75 -1.38 -9.23
C GLY A 107 -12.01 -1.90 -10.45
N PHE A 108 -10.71 -1.64 -10.47
CA PHE A 108 -9.79 -2.05 -11.53
C PHE A 108 -8.62 -2.83 -10.97
N ARG A 109 -8.14 -3.80 -11.75
CA ARG A 109 -6.81 -4.36 -11.63
C ARG A 109 -6.01 -4.04 -12.89
N TYR A 110 -4.83 -3.44 -12.76
CA TYR A 110 -4.19 -2.81 -13.91
C TYR A 110 -2.66 -2.89 -13.91
N ALA A 111 -2.09 -2.74 -15.11
CA ALA A 111 -0.68 -2.97 -15.40
C ALA A 111 0.20 -1.78 -15.05
N ARG A 112 -0.32 -0.54 -15.15
CA ARG A 112 0.45 0.68 -14.93
C ARG A 112 -0.41 1.74 -14.25
N GLN A 113 0.15 2.53 -13.36
CA GLN A 113 -0.54 3.68 -12.74
C GLN A 113 0.20 4.97 -13.01
N ARG A 114 -0.55 6.07 -12.87
CA ARG A 114 -0.01 7.33 -12.37
C ARG A 114 -0.79 7.78 -11.14
N VAL A 115 -0.14 7.97 -10.01
CA VAL A 115 -0.75 8.65 -8.86
C VAL A 115 -0.81 10.15 -9.16
N ARG A 116 -1.99 10.75 -9.08
CA ARG A 116 -2.20 12.17 -9.40
C ARG A 116 -2.24 13.03 -8.14
N ALA A 117 -2.91 12.50 -7.11
CA ALA A 117 -3.00 13.16 -5.82
C ALA A 117 -2.88 12.16 -4.69
N ALA A 118 -2.28 12.60 -3.58
CA ALA A 118 -2.27 11.92 -2.30
C ALA A 118 -2.87 12.86 -1.23
N THR A 119 -3.96 12.42 -0.59
CA THR A 119 -4.55 13.10 0.55
C THR A 119 -4.09 12.41 1.82
N VAL A 120 -3.39 13.13 2.69
CA VAL A 120 -2.91 12.60 3.97
C VAL A 120 -3.90 12.93 5.09
N GLY A 121 -4.05 12.00 6.04
CA GLY A 121 -4.88 12.23 7.23
C GLY A 121 -4.32 13.29 8.17
N PRO A 122 -5.04 13.60 9.27
CA PRO A 122 -4.52 14.48 10.30
C PRO A 122 -3.34 13.83 11.03
N CYS A 123 -2.58 14.65 11.75
CA CYS A 123 -1.64 14.17 12.75
C CYS A 123 -2.36 13.34 13.82
N THR A 124 -1.65 12.42 14.48
CA THR A 124 -2.17 11.64 15.62
C THR A 124 -2.81 12.50 16.72
N CYS A 125 -2.35 13.74 16.91
CA CYS A 125 -2.95 14.69 17.87
C CYS A 125 -4.23 15.38 17.36
N GLY A 126 -4.71 15.03 16.16
CA GLY A 126 -5.86 15.64 15.48
C GLY A 126 -5.53 16.90 14.67
N GLY A 127 -4.33 17.47 14.80
CA GLY A 127 -3.93 18.66 14.07
C GLY A 127 -3.77 18.43 12.56
N SER A 128 -4.03 19.47 11.76
CA SER A 128 -3.80 19.40 10.31
C SER A 128 -2.34 19.08 9.99
N ALA A 129 -2.13 18.12 9.10
CA ALA A 129 -0.80 17.73 8.67
C ALA A 129 -0.15 18.84 7.83
N VAL A 130 1.14 19.10 8.08
CA VAL A 130 1.97 20.03 7.29
C VAL A 130 3.25 19.36 6.79
N ALA A 131 3.63 18.26 7.43
CA ALA A 131 4.81 17.47 7.09
C ALA A 131 4.54 15.98 7.36
N LEU A 132 5.53 15.18 7.01
CA LEU A 132 5.57 13.74 7.18
C LEU A 132 6.80 13.40 8.04
N ALA A 133 6.62 12.61 9.09
CA ALA A 133 7.70 12.13 9.95
C ALA A 133 7.86 10.61 9.82
N ASP A 134 8.99 10.07 10.29
CA ASP A 134 9.23 8.64 10.34
C ASP A 134 8.14 7.91 11.14
N ALA A 135 7.60 6.84 10.57
CA ALA A 135 6.58 6.00 11.18
C ALA A 135 7.15 4.93 12.14
N GLY A 136 8.47 4.77 12.20
CA GLY A 136 9.14 3.73 13.00
C GLY A 136 9.13 2.34 12.35
N TRP A 137 8.72 2.24 11.09
CA TRP A 137 8.73 0.99 10.31
C TRP A 137 9.04 1.25 8.84
N GLY A 138 9.31 0.18 8.07
CA GLY A 138 9.59 0.33 6.64
C GLY A 138 9.77 -0.97 5.86
N ARG A 139 10.56 -0.85 4.80
CA ARG A 139 11.04 -1.92 3.92
C ARG A 139 12.55 -1.74 3.72
N PRO A 140 13.29 -2.76 3.25
CA PRO A 140 14.71 -2.59 2.97
C PRO A 140 14.96 -1.38 2.05
N GLY A 141 15.74 -0.40 2.53
CA GLY A 141 16.06 0.85 1.82
C GLY A 141 14.96 1.92 1.84
N TRP A 142 13.85 1.72 2.56
CA TRP A 142 12.71 2.65 2.60
C TRP A 142 12.11 2.75 4.01
N ARG A 143 11.88 3.97 4.49
CA ARG A 143 11.11 4.23 5.72
C ARG A 143 9.69 4.66 5.37
N ALA A 144 8.72 4.17 6.12
CA ALA A 144 7.36 4.65 6.03
C ALA A 144 7.22 5.98 6.76
N LEU A 145 6.28 6.81 6.33
CA LEU A 145 6.03 8.11 6.91
C LEU A 145 4.58 8.27 7.39
N VAL A 146 4.41 9.05 8.45
CA VAL A 146 3.10 9.44 9.01
C VAL A 146 2.90 10.96 8.98
N PRO A 147 1.66 11.45 8.83
CA PRO A 147 1.34 12.87 8.90
C PRO A 147 1.63 13.47 10.27
N VAL A 148 2.27 14.65 10.29
CA VAL A 148 2.52 15.44 11.50
C VAL A 148 2.12 16.90 11.31
N CYS A 149 1.56 17.49 12.37
CA CYS A 149 1.27 18.92 12.43
C CYS A 149 2.53 19.70 12.83
N THR A 150 2.47 21.04 12.75
CA THR A 150 3.59 21.93 13.13
C THR A 150 4.14 21.61 14.51
N ARG A 151 3.26 21.41 15.50
CA ARG A 151 3.63 21.16 16.91
C ARG A 151 4.28 19.79 17.13
N CYS A 152 3.79 18.76 16.45
CA CYS A 152 4.30 17.39 16.62
C CYS A 152 5.52 17.10 15.72
N GLY A 153 5.72 17.89 14.66
CA GLY A 153 6.73 17.68 13.64
C GLY A 153 8.10 18.32 13.91
N HIS A 154 8.39 18.77 15.13
CA HIS A 154 9.63 19.49 15.48
C HIS A 154 10.91 18.62 15.53
N GLY A 155 11.00 17.58 14.69
CA GLY A 155 12.20 16.75 14.55
C GLY A 155 12.99 17.07 13.27
N PRO A 156 14.32 16.88 13.26
CA PRO A 156 15.19 17.13 12.10
C PRO A 156 14.92 16.22 10.89
N THR A 157 14.06 15.20 11.05
CA THR A 157 13.78 14.15 10.06
C THR A 157 12.40 14.28 9.41
N SER A 158 11.71 15.41 9.57
CA SER A 158 10.41 15.64 8.92
C SER A 158 10.56 16.17 7.49
N VAL A 159 9.66 15.73 6.60
CA VAL A 159 9.60 16.16 5.20
C VAL A 159 8.29 16.92 4.97
N PRO A 160 8.33 18.20 4.55
CA PRO A 160 7.12 18.93 4.20
C PRO A 160 6.32 18.22 3.10
N LEU A 161 5.00 18.34 3.09
CA LEU A 161 4.15 17.69 2.07
C LEU A 161 4.58 18.04 0.63
N ALA A 162 4.89 19.31 0.38
CA ALA A 162 5.42 19.76 -0.90
C ALA A 162 6.83 19.19 -1.20
N GLY A 163 7.64 18.94 -0.18
CA GLY A 163 8.94 18.28 -0.32
C GLY A 163 8.79 16.84 -0.77
N PHE A 164 7.87 16.09 -0.14
CA PHE A 164 7.53 14.73 -0.56
C PHE A 164 7.03 14.71 -2.02
N ALA A 165 6.14 15.63 -2.39
CA ALA A 165 5.64 15.76 -3.75
C ALA A 165 6.77 15.95 -4.79
N ARG A 166 7.75 16.81 -4.47
CA ARG A 166 8.93 17.02 -5.34
C ARG A 166 9.79 15.77 -5.46
N LEU A 167 10.07 15.09 -4.35
CA LEU A 167 10.87 13.85 -4.35
C LEU A 167 10.18 12.69 -5.06
N ALA A 168 8.85 12.67 -5.04
CA ALA A 168 8.05 11.65 -5.73
C ALA A 168 7.96 11.92 -7.24
N GLY A 169 8.09 13.19 -7.64
CA GLY A 169 8.11 13.62 -9.04
C GLY A 169 6.76 13.45 -9.74
N GLU A 170 6.81 13.45 -11.08
CA GLU A 170 5.66 13.13 -11.94
C GLU A 170 4.41 14.02 -11.77
N GLY A 171 4.58 15.21 -11.18
CA GLY A 171 3.50 16.17 -10.94
C GLY A 171 2.52 15.75 -9.83
N LEU A 172 2.94 14.85 -8.93
CA LEU A 172 2.13 14.45 -7.77
C LEU A 172 1.71 15.67 -6.95
N GLN A 173 0.43 15.73 -6.59
CA GLN A 173 -0.08 16.68 -5.60
C GLN A 173 -0.22 15.98 -4.24
N VAL A 174 0.28 16.60 -3.18
CA VAL A 174 0.12 16.08 -1.81
C VAL A 174 -0.57 17.13 -0.98
N VAL A 175 -1.73 16.78 -0.42
CA VAL A 175 -2.58 17.70 0.34
C VAL A 175 -2.97 17.08 1.67
N ALA A 176 -3.10 17.91 2.70
CA ALA A 176 -3.75 17.50 3.92
C ALA A 176 -5.25 17.33 3.65
N GLY A 177 -5.82 16.22 4.10
CA GLY A 177 -7.27 16.08 4.18
C GLY A 177 -7.80 17.12 5.16
N GLY A 178 -8.86 17.83 4.77
CA GLY A 178 -9.52 18.79 5.65
C GLY A 178 -9.89 18.11 6.96
N GLY A 179 -9.21 18.47 8.04
CA GLY A 179 -9.67 18.17 9.38
C GLY A 179 -10.99 18.91 9.54
N GLY A 180 -12.10 18.18 9.55
CA GLY A 180 -13.38 18.78 9.92
C GLY A 180 -13.20 19.48 11.25
N THR A 181 -13.45 20.78 11.28
CA THR A 181 -13.60 21.60 12.49
C THR A 181 -14.90 21.23 13.22
N GLY A 182 -15.16 19.94 13.41
CA GLY A 182 -16.18 19.44 14.32
C GLY A 182 -15.54 19.26 15.69
N PRO A 183 -16.25 19.60 16.79
CA PRO A 183 -15.75 19.30 18.12
C PRO A 183 -15.44 17.81 18.21
N ALA A 184 -14.24 17.48 18.67
CA ALA A 184 -13.88 16.11 18.99
C ALA A 184 -14.96 15.54 19.93
N PRO A 185 -15.54 14.36 19.65
CA PRO A 185 -16.21 13.65 20.71
C PRO A 185 -15.14 13.34 21.75
N THR A 186 -15.26 13.94 22.92
CA THR A 186 -14.59 13.50 24.14
C THR A 186 -15.09 12.10 24.46
N ALA A 187 -14.56 11.10 23.76
CA ALA A 187 -14.64 9.72 24.17
C ALA A 187 -13.48 9.49 25.14
N GLN A 188 -13.82 9.36 26.43
CA GLN A 188 -12.96 8.72 27.41
C GLN A 188 -12.40 7.41 26.85
N PRO A 189 -11.16 7.03 27.22
CA PRO A 189 -10.58 5.77 26.76
C PRO A 189 -11.38 4.61 27.35
N ALA A 190 -12.19 3.94 26.53
CA ALA A 190 -12.61 2.58 26.82
C ALA A 190 -11.38 1.69 26.66
N ALA A 191 -10.89 1.20 27.80
CA ALA A 191 -9.80 0.26 27.90
C ALA A 191 -10.03 -0.99 27.03
N GLY A 192 -8.96 -1.46 26.40
CA GLY A 192 -8.77 -2.86 25.98
C GLY A 192 -9.82 -3.45 25.04
N ALA A 193 -9.77 -3.11 23.75
CA ALA A 193 -10.30 -4.00 22.73
C ALA A 193 -9.21 -5.01 22.36
N GLU A 194 -9.17 -6.12 23.10
CA GLU A 194 -8.48 -7.33 22.66
C GLU A 194 -9.02 -7.73 21.27
N PRO A 195 -8.17 -8.14 20.32
CA PRO A 195 -8.63 -8.63 19.03
C PRO A 195 -9.63 -9.76 19.25
N GLY A 196 -10.77 -9.69 18.55
CA GLY A 196 -11.81 -10.71 18.68
C GLY A 196 -11.26 -12.08 18.31
N VAL A 197 -11.78 -13.14 18.96
CA VAL A 197 -11.42 -14.54 18.67
C VAL A 197 -11.38 -14.88 17.16
N PRO A 198 -12.28 -14.35 16.29
CA PRO A 198 -12.20 -14.56 14.85
C PRO A 198 -10.99 -13.91 14.16
N GLU A 199 -10.55 -12.75 14.65
CA GLU A 199 -9.41 -12.00 14.13
C GLU A 199 -8.10 -12.69 14.53
N LEU A 200 -8.00 -13.13 15.79
CA LEU A 200 -6.90 -13.96 16.28
C LEU A 200 -6.80 -15.30 15.52
N ALA A 201 -7.93 -15.91 15.19
CA ALA A 201 -7.96 -17.14 14.39
C ALA A 201 -7.47 -16.91 12.95
N ALA A 202 -7.81 -15.77 12.35
CA ALA A 202 -7.35 -15.41 11.01
C ALA A 202 -5.84 -15.13 10.99
N GLU A 203 -5.31 -14.43 12.00
CA GLU A 203 -3.88 -14.20 12.16
C GLU A 203 -3.13 -15.51 12.41
N ALA A 204 -3.64 -16.39 13.29
CA ALA A 204 -3.07 -17.70 13.55
C ALA A 204 -3.02 -18.56 12.29
N ALA A 205 -4.08 -18.56 11.47
CA ALA A 205 -4.11 -19.28 10.20
C ALA A 205 -3.08 -18.73 9.19
N LEU A 206 -2.87 -17.40 9.16
CA LEU A 206 -1.86 -16.78 8.29
C LEU A 206 -0.43 -17.11 8.75
N LEU A 207 -0.18 -17.11 10.06
CA LEU A 207 1.10 -17.52 10.63
C LEU A 207 1.38 -19.00 10.38
N GLN A 208 0.38 -19.87 10.51
CA GLN A 208 0.49 -21.29 10.22
C GLN A 208 0.83 -21.54 8.74
N ALA A 209 0.12 -20.91 7.82
CA ALA A 209 0.40 -21.03 6.39
C ALA A 209 1.82 -20.57 6.02
N ARG A 210 2.36 -19.57 6.75
CA ARG A 210 3.73 -19.10 6.54
C ARG A 210 4.77 -20.08 7.10
N LEU A 211 4.49 -20.71 8.24
CA LEU A 211 5.33 -21.77 8.80
C LEU A 211 5.38 -22.99 7.87
N ASP A 212 4.24 -23.45 7.37
CA ASP A 212 4.16 -24.59 6.44
C ASP A 212 4.96 -24.32 5.16
N TRP A 213 4.92 -23.08 4.66
CA TRP A 213 5.73 -22.65 3.52
C TRP A 213 7.23 -22.69 3.83
N PHE A 214 7.66 -22.20 4.99
CA PHE A 214 9.07 -22.26 5.41
C PHE A 214 9.56 -23.70 5.55
N GLN A 215 8.76 -24.57 6.16
CA GLN A 215 9.08 -26.00 6.28
C GLN A 215 9.24 -26.64 4.90
N THR A 216 8.33 -26.35 3.97
CA THR A 216 8.45 -26.81 2.57
C THR A 216 9.75 -26.33 1.90
N GLN A 217 10.19 -25.10 2.18
CA GLN A 217 11.47 -24.61 1.64
C GLN A 217 12.68 -25.29 2.29
N LEU A 218 12.65 -25.52 3.60
CA LEU A 218 13.72 -26.22 4.31
C LEU A 218 13.87 -27.67 3.84
N THR A 219 12.77 -28.40 3.67
CA THR A 219 12.79 -29.78 3.14
C THR A 219 13.43 -29.82 1.75
N ARG A 220 13.05 -28.89 0.85
CA ARG A 220 13.65 -28.80 -0.50
C ARG A 220 15.14 -28.47 -0.49
N LEU A 221 15.61 -27.70 0.50
CA LEU A 221 17.03 -27.40 0.66
C LEU A 221 17.79 -28.60 1.24
N GLY A 222 17.18 -29.33 2.18
CA GLY A 222 17.73 -30.58 2.74
C GLY A 222 17.85 -31.70 1.71
N GLU A 223 16.84 -31.88 0.85
CA GLU A 223 16.85 -32.86 -0.25
C GLU A 223 17.95 -32.58 -1.30
N ARG A 224 18.34 -31.31 -1.47
CA ARG A 224 19.45 -30.92 -2.36
C ARG A 224 20.83 -31.08 -1.72
N GLY A 225 20.91 -31.18 -0.40
CA GLY A 225 22.16 -31.37 0.34
C GLY A 225 22.51 -32.83 0.65
N GLY A 226 21.59 -33.77 0.44
CA GLY A 226 21.78 -35.20 0.74
C GLY A 226 22.16 -36.08 -0.45
N GLY A 227 22.39 -35.50 -1.64
CA GLY A 227 22.62 -36.24 -2.89
C GLY A 227 24.08 -36.38 -3.33
N GLU A 228 25.05 -35.87 -2.57
CA GLU A 228 26.48 -35.99 -2.89
C GLU A 228 27.19 -36.74 -1.75
N GLY A 229 27.20 -38.08 -1.82
CA GLY A 229 27.89 -38.88 -0.81
C GLY A 229 27.68 -40.38 -0.88
N GLU A 230 27.62 -41.00 -2.05
CA GLU A 230 27.81 -42.45 -2.20
C GLU A 230 28.43 -42.73 -3.58
N ASP A 231 29.77 -42.69 -3.62
CA ASP A 231 30.60 -43.48 -4.53
C ASP A 231 32.01 -43.55 -3.92
N GLY A 232 32.29 -44.69 -3.29
CA GLY A 232 33.55 -45.07 -2.66
C GLY A 232 33.56 -46.55 -2.33
#